data_AF-A0A967FKH1-F1
#
_entry.id   AF-A0A967FKH1-F1
#
_cell.length_a   1.000
_cell.length_b   1.000
_cell.length_c   1.000
_cell.angle_alpha   90.00
_cell.angle_beta   90.00
_cell.angle_gamma   90.00
#
_symmetry.space_group_name_H-M   'P 1'
#
loop_
_entity.id
_entity.type
_entity.pdbx_description
1 polymer ?
#
loop_
_entity_poly.entity_id
_entity_poly.type
_entity_poly.pdbx_seq_one_letter_code
_entity_poly.pdbx_strand_id
1 'polypeptide(L)'
;MDFGRAFTFFKDDDRWMTKIGIGGVVTLLSIFLLGIPAILLVGYQLAVTRQVMNGKELPLPEWDDWGKLFMDGLYLIIAILVYTLPLWLLFCIGFGVTFLPAIGAGNDDLAAALGGV
;
A
#
# COMPACT_ATOMS: atom_id res chain seq x y z
N MET A 1 18.77 -20.33 8.59
CA MET A 1 17.42 -19.72 8.53
C MET A 1 16.44 -20.85 8.32
N ASP A 2 15.48 -21.03 9.24
CA ASP A 2 14.47 -22.09 9.15
C ASP A 2 13.23 -21.54 8.41
N PHE A 3 13.20 -21.74 7.08
CA PHE A 3 12.11 -21.25 6.24
C PHE A 3 10.77 -21.93 6.55
N GLY A 4 10.79 -23.18 7.04
CA GLY A 4 9.58 -23.90 7.45
C GLY A 4 8.83 -23.21 8.59
N ARG A 5 9.56 -22.58 9.52
CA ARG A 5 8.97 -21.89 10.67
C ARG A 5 8.21 -20.64 10.27
N ALA A 6 8.64 -19.92 9.24
CA ALA A 6 7.95 -18.72 8.74
C ALA A 6 6.52 -18.99 8.26
N PHE A 7 6.24 -20.21 7.77
CA PHE A 7 4.90 -20.60 7.33
C PHE A 7 4.05 -21.23 8.44
N THR A 8 4.62 -21.59 9.58
CA THR A 8 3.89 -22.23 10.69
C THR A 8 3.79 -21.36 11.93
N PHE A 9 4.60 -20.31 12.08
CA PHE A 9 4.66 -19.49 13.31
C PHE A 9 3.31 -18.87 13.68
N PHE A 10 2.47 -18.53 12.70
CA PHE A 10 1.17 -17.93 12.99
C PHE A 10 0.24 -18.91 13.72
N LYS A 11 0.46 -20.23 13.60
CA LYS A 11 -0.33 -21.26 14.28
C LYS A 11 0.01 -21.38 15.77
N ASP A 12 1.14 -20.84 16.20
CA ASP A 12 1.57 -20.83 17.59
C ASP A 12 0.83 -19.74 18.42
N ASP A 13 0.00 -18.90 17.78
CA ASP A 13 -0.81 -17.88 18.44
C ASP A 13 -2.21 -18.44 18.79
N ASP A 14 -2.59 -18.41 20.07
CA ASP A 14 -3.88 -18.94 20.55
C ASP A 14 -5.11 -18.35 19.83
N ARG A 15 -5.01 -17.12 19.33
CA ARG A 15 -6.11 -16.41 18.64
C ARG A 15 -5.86 -16.23 17.15
N TRP A 16 -5.01 -17.06 16.55
CA TRP A 16 -4.65 -16.97 15.14
C TRP A 16 -5.87 -16.95 14.21
N MET A 17 -6.87 -17.78 14.52
CA MET A 17 -8.07 -17.92 13.69
C MET A 17 -8.93 -16.65 13.67
N THR A 18 -9.05 -15.96 14.82
CA THR A 18 -9.72 -14.66 14.91
C THR A 18 -8.96 -13.60 14.13
N LYS A 19 -7.63 -13.56 14.25
CA LYS A 19 -6.78 -12.58 13.56
C LYS A 19 -6.81 -12.76 12.04
N ILE A 20 -6.77 -14.00 11.55
CA ILE A 20 -6.92 -14.31 10.11
C ILE A 20 -8.34 -14.01 9.63
N GLY A 21 -9.38 -14.32 10.42
CA GLY A 21 -10.77 -14.02 10.07
C GLY A 21 -10.99 -12.52 9.88
N ILE A 22 -10.50 -11.69 10.80
CA ILE A 22 -10.57 -10.24 10.69
C ILE A 22 -9.78 -9.75 9.47
N GLY A 23 -8.54 -10.22 9.28
CA GLY A 23 -7.74 -9.87 8.10
C GLY A 23 -8.42 -10.26 6.78
N GLY A 24 -9.09 -11.41 6.74
CA GLY A 24 -9.85 -11.88 5.58
C GLY A 24 -11.05 -11.00 5.28
N VAL A 25 -11.84 -10.63 6.30
CA VAL A 25 -12.97 -9.70 6.14
C VAL A 25 -12.48 -8.32 5.68
N VAL A 26 -11.42 -7.78 6.28
CA VAL A 26 -10.85 -6.50 5.88
C VAL A 26 -10.33 -6.56 4.44
N THR A 27 -9.75 -7.68 4.00
CA THR A 27 -9.31 -7.87 2.61
C THR A 27 -10.49 -7.89 1.64
N LEU A 28 -11.55 -8.63 1.96
CA LEU A 28 -12.77 -8.65 1.15
C LEU A 28 -13.40 -7.25 1.06
N LEU A 29 -13.52 -6.57 2.20
CA LEU A 29 -14.01 -5.19 2.24
C LEU A 29 -13.10 -4.25 1.45
N SER A 30 -11.77 -4.45 1.44
CA SER A 30 -10.84 -3.63 0.65
C SER A 30 -11.13 -3.65 -0.84
N ILE A 31 -11.50 -4.82 -1.36
CA ILE A 31 -11.83 -5.03 -2.77
C ILE A 31 -13.16 -4.34 -3.12
N PHE A 32 -14.15 -4.40 -2.23
CA PHE A 32 -15.49 -3.87 -2.49
C PHE A 32 -15.67 -2.37 -2.12
N LEU A 33 -14.94 -1.86 -1.13
CA LEU A 33 -15.11 -0.50 -0.57
C LEU A 33 -14.00 0.48 -0.98
N LEU A 34 -13.46 0.34 -2.20
CA LEU A 34 -12.58 1.35 -2.80
C LEU A 34 -11.32 1.66 -1.95
N GLY A 35 -10.66 0.64 -1.40
CA GLY A 35 -9.30 0.75 -0.85
C GLY A 35 -9.14 1.35 0.56
N ILE A 36 -10.18 1.92 1.18
CA ILE A 36 -10.09 2.42 2.57
C ILE A 36 -9.63 1.33 3.56
N PRO A 37 -10.16 0.09 3.51
CA PRO A 37 -9.71 -0.98 4.40
C PRO A 37 -8.32 -1.52 4.05
N ALA A 38 -7.77 -1.21 2.87
CA ALA A 38 -6.41 -1.62 2.51
C ALA A 38 -5.36 -0.90 3.37
N ILE A 39 -5.65 0.34 3.79
CA ILE A 39 -4.78 1.13 4.68
C ILE A 39 -4.60 0.42 6.03
N LEU A 40 -5.69 -0.16 6.56
CA LEU A 40 -5.67 -0.92 7.82
C LEU A 40 -4.81 -2.19 7.70
N LEU A 41 -4.90 -2.90 6.58
CA LEU A 41 -4.05 -4.07 6.31
C LEU A 41 -2.57 -3.71 6.25
N VAL A 42 -2.23 -2.61 5.57
CA VAL A 42 -0.86 -2.12 5.47
C VAL A 42 -0.32 -1.72 6.85
N GLY A 43 -1.13 -1.03 7.66
CA GLY A 43 -0.79 -0.72 9.05
C GLY A 43 -0.54 -1.97 9.90
N TYR A 44 -1.36 -3.01 9.72
CA TYR A 44 -1.18 -4.28 10.43
C TYR A 44 0.10 -5.01 10.00
N GLN A 45 0.41 -5.02 8.70
CA GLN A 45 1.67 -5.55 8.19
C GLN A 45 2.88 -4.82 8.78
N LEU A 46 2.81 -3.49 8.91
CA LEU A 46 3.84 -2.70 9.58
C LEU A 46 4.00 -3.07 11.05
N ALA A 47 2.89 -3.29 11.76
CA ALA A 47 2.92 -3.71 13.16
C ALA A 47 3.60 -5.09 13.32
N VAL A 48 3.27 -6.05 12.45
CA VAL A 48 3.92 -7.37 12.41
C VAL A 48 5.41 -7.23 12.10
N THR A 49 5.76 -6.43 11.08
CA THR A 49 7.16 -6.21 10.68
C THR A 49 7.97 -5.59 11.82
N ARG A 50 7.43 -4.59 12.52
CA ARG A 50 8.07 -3.97 13.70
C ARG A 50 8.25 -4.98 14.84
N GLN A 51 7.30 -5.88 15.07
CA GLN A 51 7.41 -6.93 16.09
C GLN A 51 8.55 -7.92 15.77
N VAL A 52 8.60 -8.40 14.54
CA VAL A 52 9.66 -9.31 14.05
C VAL A 52 11.03 -8.64 14.12
N MET A 53 11.14 -7.38 13.70
CA MET A 53 12.39 -6.61 13.81
C MET A 53 12.88 -6.45 15.26
N ASN A 54 11.96 -6.39 16.22
CA ASN A 54 12.29 -6.31 17.64
C ASN A 54 12.51 -7.69 18.30
N GLY A 55 12.56 -8.77 17.53
CA GLY A 55 12.73 -10.14 18.04
C GLY A 55 11.54 -10.67 18.84
N LYS A 56 10.37 -10.01 18.74
CA LYS A 56 9.14 -10.41 19.40
C LYS A 56 8.17 -10.96 18.36
N GLU A 57 8.41 -12.19 17.92
CA GLU A 57 7.59 -12.85 16.90
C GLU A 57 6.15 -13.14 17.38
N LEU A 58 5.95 -13.26 18.70
CA LEU A 58 4.67 -13.57 19.32
C LEU A 58 4.43 -12.75 20.60
N PRO A 59 3.16 -12.49 20.95
CA PRO A 59 1.94 -12.77 20.16
C PRO A 59 1.78 -11.81 18.97
N LEU A 60 1.07 -12.24 17.92
CA LEU A 60 0.77 -11.39 16.76
C LEU A 60 0.06 -10.11 17.21
N PRO A 61 0.18 -8.99 16.47
CA PRO A 61 -0.50 -7.75 16.84
C PRO A 61 -2.00 -7.99 16.96
N GLU A 62 -2.63 -7.40 17.96
CA GLU A 62 -4.08 -7.50 18.12
C GLU A 62 -4.80 -6.42 17.28
N TRP A 63 -6.04 -6.72 16.87
CA TRP A 63 -6.88 -5.82 16.06
C TRP A 63 -7.71 -4.89 16.97
N ASP A 64 -7.04 -4.26 17.92
CA ASP A 64 -7.72 -3.53 19.00
C ASP A 64 -7.62 -2.02 18.71
N ASP A 65 -6.45 -1.59 18.25
CA ASP A 65 -6.12 -0.21 17.95
C ASP A 65 -6.29 0.11 16.46
N TRP A 66 -7.52 -0.01 15.94
CA TRP A 66 -7.86 0.30 14.54
C TRP A 66 -7.38 1.69 14.09
N GLY A 67 -7.47 2.70 14.98
CA GLY A 67 -6.99 4.05 14.71
C GLY A 67 -5.49 4.13 14.51
N LYS A 68 -4.71 3.35 15.29
CA LYS A 68 -3.25 3.30 15.16
C LYS A 68 -2.85 2.61 13.86
N LEU A 69 -3.49 1.49 13.53
CA LEU A 69 -3.27 0.78 12.27
C LEU A 69 -3.57 1.66 11.06
N PHE A 70 -4.67 2.42 11.09
CA PHE A 70 -5.00 3.37 10.04
C PHE A 70 -3.94 4.47 9.90
N MET A 71 -3.50 5.06 11.01
CA MET A 71 -2.46 6.10 10.99
C MET A 71 -1.11 5.56 10.52
N ASP A 72 -0.68 4.39 11.00
CA ASP A 72 0.55 3.73 10.55
C ASP A 72 0.50 3.46 9.03
N GLY A 73 -0.64 2.98 8.51
CA GLY A 73 -0.84 2.79 7.07
C GLY A 73 -0.83 4.10 6.29
N LEU A 74 -1.47 5.15 6.81
CA LEU A 74 -1.50 6.48 6.19
C LEU A 74 -0.10 7.10 6.11
N TYR A 75 0.70 7.02 7.19
CA TYR A 75 2.08 7.49 7.19
C TYR A 75 2.93 6.76 6.15
N LEU A 76 2.73 5.44 5.98
CA LEU A 76 3.43 4.69 4.95
C LEU A 76 3.03 5.14 3.55
N ILE A 77 1.73 5.35 3.29
CA ILE A 77 1.25 5.84 1.99
C ILE A 77 1.84 7.21 1.68
N ILE A 78 1.85 8.13 2.66
CA ILE A 78 2.48 9.45 2.49
C ILE A 78 3.97 9.29 2.21
N ALA A 79 4.67 8.43 2.94
CA ALA A 79 6.10 8.18 2.71
C ALA A 79 6.36 7.61 1.30
N ILE A 80 5.53 6.67 0.84
CA ILE A 80 5.61 6.12 -0.52
C ILE A 80 5.32 7.22 -1.55
N LEU A 81 4.29 8.05 -1.36
CA LEU A 81 3.97 9.15 -2.26
C LEU A 81 5.14 10.13 -2.38
N VAL A 82 5.73 10.54 -1.25
CA VAL A 82 6.89 11.44 -1.24
C VAL A 82 8.10 10.78 -1.90
N TYR A 83 8.38 9.52 -1.61
CA TYR A 83 9.52 8.80 -2.19
C TYR A 83 9.34 8.53 -3.69
N THR A 84 8.11 8.38 -4.16
CA THR A 84 7.77 8.16 -5.57
C THR A 84 7.55 9.45 -6.35
N LEU A 85 7.62 10.63 -5.72
CA LEU A 85 7.48 11.92 -6.40
C LEU A 85 8.34 12.06 -7.67
N PRO A 86 9.62 11.65 -7.69
CA PRO A 86 10.42 11.72 -8.92
C PRO A 86 9.87 10.85 -10.05
N LEU A 87 9.32 9.67 -9.72
CA LEU A 87 8.68 8.79 -10.69
C LEU A 87 7.39 9.42 -11.22
N TRP A 88 6.59 10.06 -10.35
CA TRP A 88 5.40 10.80 -10.77
C TRP A 88 5.74 11.96 -11.71
N LEU A 89 6.82 12.68 -11.44
CA LEU A 89 7.30 13.75 -12.33
C LEU A 89 7.67 13.21 -13.71
N LEU A 90 8.44 12.13 -13.77
CA LEU A 90 8.79 11.45 -15.03
C LEU A 90 7.56 10.90 -15.75
N PHE A 91 6.61 10.34 -15.01
CA PHE A 91 5.35 9.85 -15.56
C PHE A 91 4.53 10.99 -16.15
N CYS A 92 4.41 12.14 -15.47
CA CYS A 92 3.73 13.32 -15.99
C CYS A 92 4.38 13.84 -17.27
N ILE A 93 5.71 13.91 -17.33
CA ILE A 93 6.44 14.32 -18.53
C ILE A 93 6.19 13.32 -19.67
N GLY A 94 6.40 12.02 -19.43
CA GLY A 94 6.19 10.98 -20.43
C GLY A 94 4.76 10.94 -20.96
N PHE A 95 3.78 11.01 -20.06
CA PHE A 95 2.36 11.07 -20.41
C PHE A 95 2.02 12.35 -21.20
N GLY A 96 2.59 13.49 -20.80
CA GLY A 96 2.45 14.77 -21.51
C GLY A 96 2.98 14.70 -22.94
N VAL A 97 4.09 13.99 -23.16
CA VAL A 97 4.68 13.85 -24.50
C VAL A 97 3.95 12.83 -25.35
N THR A 98 3.50 11.70 -24.79
CA THR A 98 2.95 10.59 -25.59
C THR A 98 1.43 10.58 -25.70
N PHE A 99 0.71 10.95 -24.63
CA PHE A 99 -0.75 10.83 -24.56
C PHE A 99 -1.47 12.17 -24.78
N LEU A 100 -0.88 13.29 -24.36
CA LEU A 100 -1.50 14.61 -24.49
C LEU A 100 -1.72 15.04 -25.96
N PRO A 101 -0.82 14.78 -26.93
CA PRO A 101 -1.07 15.08 -28.35
C PRO A 101 -2.26 14.30 -28.93
N ALA A 102 -2.47 13.06 -28.47
CA ALA A 102 -3.58 12.23 -28.93
C ALA A 102 -4.95 12.73 -28.45
N ILE A 103 -4.98 13.44 -27.31
CA ILE A 103 -6.20 14.05 -26.74
C ILE A 103 -6.40 15.48 -27.29
N GLY A 104 -5.31 16.17 -27.63
CA GLY A 104 -5.30 17.55 -28.10
C GLY A 104 -5.29 17.75 -29.62
N ALA A 105 -5.62 16.73 -30.41
CA ALA A 105 -5.56 16.75 -31.89
C ALA A 105 -6.42 17.84 -32.59
N GLY A 106 -7.10 18.71 -31.85
CA GLY A 106 -7.81 19.89 -32.34
C GLY A 106 -7.34 21.23 -31.74
N ASN A 107 -6.24 21.26 -30.99
CA ASN A 107 -5.67 22.48 -30.41
C ASN A 107 -4.29 22.77 -31.04
N ASP A 108 -4.26 23.72 -31.99
CA ASP A 108 -3.07 24.06 -32.78
C ASP A 108 -1.89 24.58 -31.91
N ASP A 109 -2.19 25.29 -30.82
CA ASP A 109 -1.18 25.79 -29.86
C ASP A 109 -0.52 24.66 -29.05
N LEU A 110 -1.28 23.60 -28.72
CA LEU A 110 -0.78 22.44 -28.00
C LEU A 110 0.10 21.57 -28.91
N ALA A 111 -0.29 21.43 -30.18
CA ALA A 111 0.50 20.73 -31.19
C ALA A 111 1.84 21.43 -31.47
N ALA A 112 1.86 22.76 -31.52
CA ALA A 112 3.09 23.55 -31.72
C ALA A 112 4.05 23.46 -30.52
N ALA A 113 3.53 23.47 -29.28
CA ALA A 113 4.34 23.32 -28.07
C ALA A 113 4.96 21.92 -27.92
N LEU A 114 4.28 20.88 -28.42
CA LEU A 114 4.72 19.48 -28.31
C LEU A 114 5.51 18.99 -29.54
N GLY A 115 5.34 19.61 -30.72
CA GLY A 115 6.06 19.30 -31.96
C GLY A 115 7.35 20.09 -32.18
N GLY A 116 7.73 20.97 -31.25
CA GLY A 116 8.96 21.77 -31.29
C GLY A 116 10.22 21.08 -30.73
N VAL A 117 10.17 19.76 -30.50
CA VAL A 117 11.33 18.89 -30.19
C VAL A 117 11.72 18.10 -31.43
#